data_AF-A0A1G7UU21-F1
#
_entry.id   AF-A0A1G7UU21-F1
#
_cell.length_a   1.000
_cell.length_b   1.000
_cell.length_c   1.000
_cell.angle_alpha   90.00
_cell.angle_beta   90.00
_cell.angle_gamma   90.00
#
_symmetry.space_group_name_H-M   'P 1'
#
loop_
_entity.id
_entity.type
_entity.pdbx_description
1 polymer ?
#
loop_
_entity_poly.entity_id
_entity_poly.type
_entity_poly.pdbx_seq_one_letter_code
_entity_poly.pdbx_strand_id
1 'polypeptide(L)'
;MKKVFKIIGILIAVFIAIVLLFFGFIWGSIAWNRYSKKKEAIRYQKEVCDTIKTVQGNFDIMVNGFTNKELKKINFYLQRDKRIVKDTTINFVGKDDREIQTLIMPFKELDINDRIILVIKNRTYLLSGFSFMAVYNYGMFGPVGPCHCATSGYEKVNGKPRGSGLLLKKEGLVNYQLP
;
A
#
# COMPACT_ATOMS: atom_id res chain seq x y z
N MET A 1 39.90 -42.76 35.33
CA MET A 1 39.06 -42.61 34.11
C MET A 1 37.60 -42.25 34.41
N LYS A 2 36.81 -43.03 35.18
CA LYS A 2 35.36 -42.74 35.41
C LYS A 2 35.03 -41.33 35.95
N LYS A 3 35.86 -40.75 36.84
CA LYS A 3 35.66 -39.38 37.37
C LYS A 3 35.86 -38.28 36.30
N VAL A 4 36.79 -38.46 35.37
CA VAL A 4 37.08 -37.50 34.30
C VAL A 4 35.95 -37.47 33.28
N PHE A 5 35.42 -38.63 32.89
CA PHE A 5 34.24 -38.73 32.02
C PHE A 5 32.98 -38.09 32.64
N LYS A 6 32.81 -38.18 33.96
CA LYS A 6 31.69 -37.53 34.67
C LYS A 6 31.80 -36.00 34.64
N ILE A 7 33.00 -35.45 34.81
CA ILE A 7 33.25 -34.00 34.75
C ILE A 7 33.04 -33.47 33.32
N ILE A 8 33.55 -34.18 32.31
CA ILE A 8 33.35 -33.82 30.90
C ILE A 8 31.86 -33.85 30.52
N GLY A 9 31.12 -34.87 30.96
CA GLY A 9 29.67 -34.95 30.73
C GLY A 9 28.89 -33.78 31.34
N ILE A 10 29.26 -33.35 32.56
CA ILE A 10 28.66 -32.17 33.21
C ILE A 10 28.98 -30.90 32.42
N LEU A 11 30.23 -30.72 31.97
CA LEU A 11 30.61 -29.55 31.17
C LEU A 11 29.86 -29.47 29.84
N ILE A 12 29.66 -30.61 29.15
CA ILE A 12 28.87 -30.67 27.92
C ILE A 12 27.40 -30.30 28.20
N ALA A 13 26.81 -30.84 29.26
CA ALA A 13 25.43 -30.52 29.63
C ALA A 13 25.25 -29.02 29.96
N VAL A 14 26.19 -28.44 30.70
CA VAL A 14 26.20 -26.99 31.00
C VAL A 14 26.34 -26.17 29.72
N PHE A 15 27.24 -26.57 28.80
CA PHE A 15 27.40 -25.89 27.52
C PHE A 15 26.12 -25.92 26.68
N ILE A 16 25.47 -27.08 26.57
CA ILE A 16 24.19 -27.22 25.86
C ILE A 16 23.11 -26.33 26.51
N ALA A 17 23.04 -26.31 27.84
CA ALA A 17 22.08 -25.46 28.55
C ALA A 17 22.31 -23.96 28.27
N ILE A 18 23.58 -23.50 28.24
CA ILE A 18 23.94 -22.12 27.90
C ILE A 18 23.54 -21.79 26.46
N VAL A 19 23.81 -22.69 25.52
CA VAL A 19 23.43 -22.51 24.11
C VAL A 19 21.91 -22.41 23.95
N LEU A 20 21.14 -23.27 24.61
CA LEU A 20 19.68 -23.21 24.58
C LEU A 20 19.12 -21.92 25.20
N LEU A 21 19.69 -21.47 26.33
CA LEU A 21 19.32 -20.19 26.94
C LEU A 21 19.63 -19.01 26.03
N PHE A 22 20.77 -19.03 25.34
CA PHE A 22 21.15 -17.98 24.39
C PHE A 22 20.15 -17.89 23.23
N PHE A 23 19.79 -19.02 22.60
CA PHE A 23 18.78 -19.03 21.54
C PHE A 23 17.39 -18.62 22.06
N GLY A 24 17.01 -19.05 23.26
CA GLY A 24 15.75 -18.65 23.90
C GLY A 24 15.68 -17.15 24.15
N PHE A 25 16.77 -16.55 24.62
CA PHE A 25 16.88 -15.11 24.83
C PHE A 25 16.79 -14.32 23.52
N ILE A 26 17.51 -14.76 22.47
CA ILE A 26 17.43 -14.12 21.14
C ILE A 26 15.99 -14.21 20.61
N TRP A 27 15.36 -15.39 20.67
CA TRP A 27 14.01 -15.56 20.18
C TRP A 27 13.01 -14.67 20.94
N GLY A 28 13.11 -14.64 22.28
CA GLY A 28 12.27 -13.80 23.13
C GLY A 28 12.43 -12.31 22.80
N SER A 29 13.66 -11.85 22.62
CA SER A 29 13.95 -10.46 22.22
C SER A 29 13.35 -10.11 20.85
N ILE A 30 13.53 -10.98 19.84
CA ILE A 30 12.97 -10.77 18.49
C ILE A 30 11.43 -10.76 18.53
N ALA A 31 10.83 -11.71 19.23
CA ALA A 31 9.37 -11.82 19.35
C ALA A 31 8.78 -10.59 20.06
N TRP A 32 9.40 -10.15 21.16
CA TRP A 32 8.98 -8.97 21.89
C TRP A 32 9.09 -7.70 21.05
N ASN A 33 10.20 -7.53 20.31
CA ASN A 33 10.39 -6.38 19.42
C ASN A 33 9.33 -6.34 18.30
N ARG A 34 9.00 -7.48 17.70
CA ARG A 34 7.92 -7.55 16.69
C ARG A 34 6.57 -7.17 17.28
N TYR A 35 6.26 -7.67 18.47
CA TYR A 35 5.02 -7.37 19.17
C TYR A 35 4.90 -5.88 19.51
N SER A 36 5.95 -5.29 20.10
CA SER A 36 5.97 -3.87 20.46
C SER A 36 5.80 -2.97 19.23
N LYS A 37 6.50 -3.27 18.14
CA LYS A 37 6.40 -2.52 16.88
C LYS A 37 5.03 -2.63 16.23
N LYS A 38 4.41 -3.81 16.26
CA LYS A 38 3.02 -3.98 15.78
C LYS A 38 2.05 -3.13 16.59
N LYS A 39 2.19 -3.12 17.93
CA LYS A 39 1.35 -2.28 18.81
C LYS A 39 1.57 -0.80 18.54
N GLU A 40 2.81 -0.38 18.34
CA GLU A 40 3.17 0.99 17.99
C GLU A 40 2.57 1.41 16.63
N ALA A 41 2.62 0.57 15.60
CA ALA A 41 1.97 0.85 14.31
C ALA A 41 0.46 1.00 14.43
N ILE A 42 -0.23 0.13 15.19
CA ILE A 42 -1.69 0.23 15.39
C ILE A 42 -2.03 1.55 16.10
N ARG A 43 -1.24 1.94 17.10
CA ARG A 43 -1.43 3.21 17.79
C ARG A 43 -1.19 4.38 16.84
N TYR A 44 -0.08 4.37 16.10
CA TYR A 44 0.29 5.42 15.15
C TYR A 44 -0.73 5.57 14.00
N GLN A 45 -1.28 4.44 13.53
CA GLN A 45 -2.39 4.43 12.57
C GLN A 45 -3.54 5.28 13.10
N LYS A 46 -4.01 4.99 14.31
CA LYS A 46 -5.18 5.65 14.90
C LYS A 46 -4.92 7.11 15.27
N GLU A 47 -3.74 7.39 15.84
CA GLU A 47 -3.42 8.71 16.39
C GLU A 47 -2.90 9.70 15.33
N VAL A 48 -2.32 9.20 14.24
CA VAL A 48 -1.69 10.04 13.21
C VAL A 48 -2.33 9.77 11.85
N CYS A 49 -2.20 8.56 11.30
CA CYS A 49 -2.57 8.33 9.90
C CYS A 49 -4.07 8.49 9.62
N ASP A 50 -4.94 8.00 10.51
CA ASP A 50 -6.40 8.12 10.41
C ASP A 50 -6.89 9.57 10.58
N THR A 51 -6.05 10.47 11.11
CA THR A 51 -6.38 11.88 11.27
C THR A 51 -6.13 12.71 10.01
N ILE A 52 -5.37 12.17 9.05
CA ILE A 52 -5.02 12.85 7.81
C ILE A 52 -6.26 12.88 6.89
N LYS A 53 -6.76 14.08 6.60
CA LYS A 53 -7.92 14.27 5.71
C LYS A 53 -7.55 14.57 4.26
N THR A 54 -6.33 15.03 4.04
CA THR A 54 -5.86 15.47 2.73
C THR A 54 -4.82 14.51 2.19
N VAL A 55 -5.06 14.00 0.99
CA VAL A 55 -4.15 13.10 0.29
C VAL A 55 -3.38 13.92 -0.73
N GLN A 56 -2.05 13.82 -0.69
CA GLN A 56 -1.24 14.33 -1.79
C GLN A 56 -1.57 13.53 -3.04
N GLY A 57 -1.92 14.25 -4.09
CA GLY A 57 -2.26 13.68 -5.38
C GLY A 57 -1.02 13.33 -6.20
N ASN A 58 -1.16 13.33 -7.53
CA ASN A 58 -0.08 12.92 -8.46
C ASN A 58 0.43 11.49 -8.27
N PHE A 59 -0.37 10.59 -7.70
CA PHE A 59 -0.02 9.18 -7.63
C PHE A 59 -0.28 8.45 -8.96
N ASP A 60 0.37 7.31 -9.12
CA ASP A 60 0.30 6.47 -10.29
C ASP A 60 -1.02 5.68 -10.36
N ILE A 61 -1.63 5.66 -11.54
CA ILE A 61 -2.79 4.84 -11.89
C ILE A 61 -2.38 3.93 -13.04
N MET A 62 -2.36 2.63 -12.79
CA MET A 62 -2.00 1.66 -13.82
C MET A 62 -3.23 1.21 -14.59
N VAL A 63 -3.16 1.21 -15.91
CA VAL A 63 -4.24 0.76 -16.80
C VAL A 63 -3.73 -0.33 -17.73
N ASN A 64 -4.56 -1.34 -18.00
CA ASN A 64 -4.21 -2.44 -18.91
C ASN A 64 -5.34 -2.72 -19.92
N GLY A 65 -4.94 -3.13 -21.11
CA GLY A 65 -5.81 -3.57 -22.20
C GLY A 65 -6.34 -2.45 -23.09
N PHE A 66 -5.82 -1.23 -22.93
CA PHE A 66 -6.15 -0.09 -23.79
C PHE A 66 -5.09 0.11 -24.88
N THR A 67 -5.55 0.43 -26.08
CA THR A 67 -4.64 0.81 -27.17
C THR A 67 -4.17 2.25 -27.02
N ASN A 68 -3.03 2.62 -27.62
CA ASN A 68 -2.51 4.00 -27.57
C ASN A 68 -3.50 5.03 -28.15
N LYS A 69 -4.29 4.64 -29.15
CA LYS A 69 -5.37 5.48 -29.69
C LYS A 69 -6.47 5.76 -28.66
N GLU A 70 -6.79 4.78 -27.81
CA GLU A 70 -7.82 4.92 -26.78
C GLU A 70 -7.34 5.70 -25.55
N LEU A 71 -6.04 5.65 -25.26
CA LEU A 71 -5.43 6.41 -24.18
C LEU A 71 -5.10 7.86 -24.57
N LYS A 72 -5.23 8.25 -25.85
CA LYS A 72 -4.87 9.59 -26.32
C LYS A 72 -5.54 10.71 -25.54
N LYS A 73 -6.77 10.50 -25.09
CA LYS A 73 -7.56 11.47 -24.31
C LYS A 73 -8.18 10.78 -23.11
N ILE A 74 -7.85 11.27 -21.91
CA ILE A 74 -8.31 10.71 -20.65
C ILE A 74 -8.90 11.82 -19.82
N ASN A 75 -10.15 11.64 -19.38
CA ASN A 75 -10.84 12.63 -18.56
C ASN A 75 -10.82 12.18 -17.10
N PHE A 76 -10.53 13.12 -16.22
CA PHE A 76 -10.55 12.96 -14.78
C PHE A 76 -11.57 13.92 -14.20
N TYR A 77 -12.43 13.42 -13.32
CA TYR A 77 -13.34 14.22 -12.53
C TYR A 77 -13.10 13.94 -11.06
N LEU A 78 -12.94 14.99 -10.28
CA LEU A 78 -12.94 14.92 -8.83
C LEU A 78 -14.38 15.13 -8.36
N GLN A 79 -14.96 14.09 -7.77
CA GLN A 79 -16.28 14.13 -7.19
C GLN A 79 -16.15 14.26 -5.67
N ARG A 80 -16.82 15.27 -5.11
CA ARG A 80 -17.05 15.41 -3.68
C ARG A 80 -18.53 15.22 -3.41
N ASP A 81 -18.85 14.30 -2.53
CA ASP A 81 -20.23 13.87 -2.27
C ASP A 81 -20.96 13.46 -3.57
N LYS A 82 -21.92 14.27 -4.03
CA LYS A 82 -22.74 14.04 -5.22
C LYS A 82 -22.46 15.03 -6.35
N ARG A 83 -21.37 15.80 -6.27
CA ARG A 83 -21.07 16.85 -7.25
C ARG A 83 -19.64 16.74 -7.76
N ILE A 84 -19.46 17.01 -9.04
CA ILE A 84 -18.13 17.21 -9.63
C ILE A 84 -17.64 18.59 -9.17
N VAL A 85 -16.49 18.61 -8.49
CA VAL A 85 -15.89 19.86 -7.99
C VAL A 85 -14.71 20.32 -8.82
N LYS A 86 -14.06 19.40 -9.55
CA LYS A 86 -12.99 19.69 -10.51
C LYS A 86 -13.02 18.68 -11.63
N ASP A 87 -12.61 19.09 -12.81
CA ASP A 87 -12.38 18.21 -13.95
C ASP A 87 -11.13 18.61 -14.71
N THR A 88 -10.54 17.65 -15.40
CA THR A 88 -9.40 17.89 -16.28
C THR A 88 -9.30 16.80 -17.32
N THR A 89 -8.78 17.15 -18.49
CA THR A 89 -8.46 16.20 -19.54
C THR A 89 -6.96 16.21 -19.75
N ILE A 90 -6.36 15.03 -19.76
CA ILE A 90 -4.96 14.87 -20.15
C ILE A 90 -4.88 14.23 -21.53
N ASN A 91 -3.90 14.71 -22.31
CA ASN A 91 -3.45 14.02 -23.50
C ASN A 91 -2.33 13.07 -23.09
N PHE A 92 -2.55 11.78 -23.24
CA PHE A 92 -1.56 10.77 -22.85
C PHE A 92 -0.99 10.08 -24.09
N VAL A 93 0.34 9.95 -24.12
CA VAL A 93 1.06 9.22 -25.15
C VAL A 93 1.56 7.94 -24.51
N GLY A 94 0.96 6.82 -24.90
CA GLY A 94 1.37 5.51 -24.40
C GLY A 94 2.79 5.16 -24.84
N LYS A 95 3.48 4.40 -24.01
CA LYS A 95 4.77 3.81 -24.36
C LYS A 95 4.49 2.58 -25.22
N ASP A 96 4.88 2.60 -26.50
CA ASP A 96 4.44 1.63 -27.53
C ASP A 96 4.68 0.15 -27.16
N ASP A 97 5.63 -0.15 -26.26
CA ASP A 97 6.04 -1.53 -25.94
C ASP A 97 5.41 -2.15 -24.68
N ARG A 98 4.44 -1.49 -24.01
CA ARG A 98 3.89 -1.98 -22.74
C ARG A 98 2.38 -2.22 -22.79
N GLU A 99 1.96 -3.41 -22.34
CA GLU A 99 0.54 -3.72 -22.13
C GLU A 99 -0.06 -2.84 -21.00
N ILE A 100 0.74 -2.64 -19.95
CA ILE A 100 0.40 -1.81 -18.80
C ILE A 100 0.96 -0.40 -18.99
N GLN A 101 0.07 0.58 -18.91
CA GLN A 101 0.40 1.99 -19.01
C GLN A 101 0.18 2.65 -17.65
N THR A 102 1.11 3.52 -17.24
CA THR A 102 1.02 4.26 -15.99
C THR A 102 0.60 5.69 -16.28
N LEU A 103 -0.52 6.10 -15.73
CA LEU A 103 -1.06 7.44 -15.79
C LEU A 103 -0.75 8.16 -14.47
N ILE A 104 -0.47 9.46 -14.54
CA ILE A 104 -0.34 10.28 -13.34
C ILE A 104 -1.68 10.94 -13.07
N MET A 105 -2.18 10.79 -11.85
CA MET A 105 -3.41 11.45 -11.41
C MET A 105 -3.19 12.98 -11.38
N PRO A 106 -3.99 13.80 -12.09
CA PRO A 106 -3.63 15.19 -12.37
C PRO A 106 -3.98 16.21 -11.26
N PHE A 107 -4.72 15.80 -10.23
CA PHE A 107 -5.05 16.67 -9.11
C PHE A 107 -3.91 16.69 -8.10
N LYS A 108 -3.53 17.87 -7.63
CA LYS A 108 -2.43 18.03 -6.63
C LYS A 108 -2.81 17.51 -5.25
N GLU A 109 -4.07 17.70 -4.86
CA GLU A 109 -4.60 17.37 -3.54
C GLU A 109 -6.07 16.96 -3.68
N LEU A 110 -6.50 16.06 -2.81
CA LEU A 110 -7.89 15.64 -2.66
C LEU A 110 -8.20 15.32 -1.19
N ASP A 111 -9.48 15.33 -0.83
CA ASP A 111 -9.95 14.82 0.46
C ASP A 111 -10.02 13.30 0.41
N ILE A 112 -9.78 12.62 1.54
CA ILE A 112 -9.88 11.14 1.64
C ILE A 112 -11.26 10.60 1.23
N ASN A 113 -12.31 11.41 1.38
CA ASN A 113 -13.69 11.05 1.04
C ASN A 113 -14.05 11.37 -0.42
N ASP A 114 -13.18 12.09 -1.13
CA ASP A 114 -13.39 12.37 -2.55
C ASP A 114 -13.33 11.06 -3.36
N ARG A 115 -13.93 11.11 -4.55
CA ARG A 115 -13.83 10.04 -5.54
C ARG A 115 -13.25 10.60 -6.81
N ILE A 116 -12.38 9.83 -7.45
CA ILE A 116 -11.86 10.17 -8.76
C ILE A 116 -12.63 9.33 -9.78
N ILE A 117 -13.29 10.01 -10.71
CA ILE A 117 -13.92 9.40 -11.86
C ILE A 117 -12.93 9.49 -13.02
N LEU A 118 -12.42 8.35 -13.45
CA LEU A 118 -11.54 8.24 -14.59
C LEU A 118 -12.33 7.74 -15.80
N VAL A 119 -12.31 8.48 -16.90
CA VAL A 119 -12.96 8.11 -18.15
C VAL A 119 -11.91 7.95 -19.25
N ILE A 120 -11.78 6.72 -19.75
CA ILE A 120 -10.92 6.39 -20.90
C ILE A 120 -11.83 5.89 -22.02
N LYS A 121 -11.90 6.63 -23.12
CA LYS A 121 -12.81 6.39 -24.24
C LYS A 121 -14.29 6.32 -23.78
N ASN A 122 -14.81 5.12 -23.55
CA ASN A 122 -16.18 4.85 -23.10
C ASN A 122 -16.24 4.00 -21.81
N ARG A 123 -15.10 3.88 -21.11
CA ARG A 123 -14.94 3.11 -19.89
C ARG A 123 -14.75 4.06 -18.72
N THR A 124 -15.59 3.91 -17.71
CA THR A 124 -15.52 4.73 -16.49
C THR A 124 -15.06 3.90 -15.30
N TYR A 125 -14.19 4.48 -14.49
CA TYR A 125 -13.69 3.90 -13.25
C TYR A 125 -13.92 4.87 -12.11
N LEU A 126 -14.49 4.38 -11.01
CA LEU A 126 -14.71 5.14 -9.78
C LEU A 126 -13.65 4.72 -8.76
N LEU A 127 -12.65 5.57 -8.56
CA LEU A 127 -11.56 5.34 -7.62
C LEU A 127 -11.90 6.03 -6.29
N SER A 128 -11.83 5.29 -5.19
CA SER A 128 -12.21 5.78 -3.86
C SER A 128 -11.54 4.98 -2.74
N GLY A 129 -11.77 5.39 -1.50
CA GLY A 129 -11.16 4.76 -0.33
C GLY A 129 -9.69 5.11 -0.23
N PHE A 130 -9.37 6.39 -0.35
CA PHE A 130 -8.01 6.86 -0.14
C PHE A 130 -7.71 6.83 1.35
N SER A 131 -6.59 6.20 1.73
CA SER A 131 -6.21 6.06 3.13
C SER A 131 -4.70 6.18 3.29
N PHE A 132 -4.28 6.42 4.52
CA PHE A 132 -2.89 6.33 4.91
C PHE A 132 -2.72 5.11 5.80
N MET A 133 -1.63 4.36 5.58
CA MET A 133 -1.26 3.22 6.40
C MET A 133 0.03 3.52 7.16
N ALA A 134 0.03 3.20 8.45
CA ALA A 134 1.20 3.23 9.30
C ALA A 134 2.14 2.10 8.89
N VAL A 135 3.28 2.46 8.34
CA VAL A 135 4.28 1.52 7.84
C VAL A 135 5.63 1.75 8.52
N TYR A 136 6.43 0.69 8.55
CA TYR A 136 7.84 0.76 8.93
C TYR A 136 8.68 0.45 7.72
N ASN A 137 9.84 1.11 7.64
CA ASN A 137 10.91 0.59 6.81
C ASN A 137 11.37 -0.74 7.40
N TYR A 138 11.59 -1.75 6.55
CA TYR A 138 12.06 -3.06 6.98
C TYR A 138 13.48 -3.30 6.48
N GLY A 139 14.38 -3.62 7.41
CA GLY A 139 15.71 -4.13 7.12
C GLY A 139 15.78 -5.64 7.33
N MET A 140 16.97 -6.21 7.13
CA MET A 140 17.24 -7.65 7.26
C MET A 140 16.83 -8.24 8.62
N PHE A 141 16.80 -7.43 9.68
CA PHE A 141 16.46 -7.85 11.04
C PHE A 141 15.13 -7.28 11.56
N GLY A 142 14.30 -6.67 10.70
CA GLY A 142 12.98 -6.16 11.06
C GLY A 142 12.81 -4.65 10.85
N PRO A 143 11.81 -4.02 11.52
CA PRO A 143 11.54 -2.59 11.40
C PRO A 143 12.76 -1.74 11.74
N VAL A 144 13.10 -0.78 10.87
CA VAL A 144 14.20 0.17 11.04
C VAL A 144 13.63 1.60 11.04
N GLY A 145 13.97 2.37 12.08
CA GLY A 145 13.57 3.76 12.19
C GLY A 145 12.13 3.98 12.68
N PRO A 146 11.63 5.22 12.59
CA PRO A 146 10.30 5.58 13.05
C PRO A 146 9.20 5.07 12.10
N CYS A 147 8.00 4.89 12.66
CA CYS A 147 6.80 4.64 11.87
C CYS A 147 6.43 5.92 11.10
N HIS A 148 5.92 5.76 9.88
CA HIS A 148 5.43 6.86 9.06
C HIS A 148 4.15 6.46 8.35
N CYS A 149 3.38 7.46 7.91
CA CYS A 149 2.17 7.24 7.13
C CYS A 149 2.53 7.18 5.64
N ALA A 150 2.26 6.05 4.99
CA ALA A 150 2.33 5.92 3.54
C ALA A 150 0.93 5.96 2.95
N THR A 151 0.76 6.65 1.81
CA THR A 151 -0.49 6.58 1.05
C THR A 151 -0.65 5.20 0.43
N SER A 152 -1.83 4.61 0.57
CA SER A 152 -2.18 3.34 -0.09
C SER A 152 -2.67 3.54 -1.53
N GLY A 153 -2.76 4.80 -2.01
CA GLY A 153 -3.45 5.13 -3.25
C GLY A 153 -4.96 5.01 -3.06
N TYR A 154 -5.65 4.34 -3.99
CA TYR A 154 -7.07 4.02 -3.88
C TYR A 154 -7.29 2.55 -3.53
N GLU A 155 -8.12 2.28 -2.53
CA GLU A 155 -8.45 0.91 -2.12
C GLU A 155 -9.62 0.30 -2.89
N LYS A 156 -10.47 1.14 -3.50
CA LYS A 156 -11.71 0.72 -4.15
C LYS A 156 -11.79 1.20 -5.59
N VAL A 157 -12.19 0.29 -6.47
CA VAL A 157 -12.51 0.58 -7.87
C VAL A 157 -13.95 0.14 -8.14
N ASN A 158 -14.77 1.05 -8.65
CA ASN A 158 -16.20 0.80 -8.90
C ASN A 158 -16.93 0.28 -7.65
N GLY A 159 -16.55 0.79 -6.47
CA GLY A 159 -17.09 0.39 -5.18
C GLY A 159 -16.58 -0.95 -4.62
N LYS A 160 -15.76 -1.70 -5.38
CA LYS A 160 -15.21 -3.00 -4.95
C LYS A 160 -13.78 -2.85 -4.44
N PRO A 161 -13.40 -3.54 -3.34
CA PRO A 161 -12.01 -3.55 -2.87
C PRO A 161 -11.06 -4.10 -3.94
N ARG A 162 -9.91 -3.47 -4.12
CA ARG A 162 -8.94 -3.87 -5.15
C ARG A 162 -7.51 -3.60 -4.69
N GLY A 163 -6.69 -4.65 -4.67
CA GLY A 163 -5.35 -4.59 -4.06
C GLY A 163 -4.24 -4.05 -4.94
N SER A 164 -4.27 -4.26 -6.26
CA SER A 164 -3.10 -4.00 -7.13
C SER A 164 -3.08 -2.64 -7.81
N GLY A 165 -4.07 -1.77 -7.58
CA GLY A 165 -4.18 -0.50 -8.30
C GLY A 165 -4.32 -0.63 -9.83
N LEU A 166 -4.40 -1.84 -10.39
CA LEU A 166 -4.46 -2.05 -11.84
C LEU A 166 -5.90 -2.00 -12.36
N LEU A 167 -6.18 -1.09 -13.28
CA LEU A 167 -7.48 -0.92 -13.94
C LEU A 167 -7.49 -1.69 -15.26
N LEU A 168 -8.27 -2.78 -15.33
CA LEU A 168 -8.42 -3.55 -16.57
C LEU A 168 -9.54 -2.95 -17.41
N LYS A 169 -9.32 -2.84 -18.73
CA LYS A 169 -10.34 -2.36 -19.68
C LYS A 169 -11.70 -3.05 -19.53
N LYS A 170 -11.69 -4.37 -19.32
CA LYS A 170 -12.91 -5.21 -19.22
C LYS A 170 -13.78 -4.89 -17.99
N GLU A 171 -13.24 -4.24 -16.98
CA GLU A 171 -13.95 -3.93 -15.72
C GLU A 171 -14.47 -2.49 -15.67
N GLY A 172 -14.11 -1.67 -16.64
CA GLY A 172 -14.60 -0.31 -16.76
C GLY A 172 -16.10 -0.31 -17.03
N LEU A 173 -16.83 0.51 -16.27
CA LEU A 173 -18.26 0.69 -16.40
C LEU A 173 -18.58 1.28 -17.77
N VAL A 174 -19.60 0.73 -18.43
CA VAL A 174 -20.12 1.21 -19.72
C VAL A 174 -21.40 1.99 -19.44
N ASN A 175 -21.61 3.09 -20.17
CA ASN A 175 -22.79 3.94 -20.02
C ASN A 175 -22.99 4.51 -18.60
N TYR A 176 -21.89 4.71 -17.87
CA TYR A 176 -21.96 5.40 -16.59
C TYR A 176 -22.34 6.87 -16.81
N GLN A 177 -23.43 7.31 -16.18
CA GLN A 177 -23.85 8.70 -16.22
C GLN A 177 -23.09 9.49 -15.15
N LEU A 178 -22.39 10.54 -15.56
CA LEU A 178 -21.74 11.45 -14.63
C LEU A 178 -22.80 12.14 -13.75
N PRO A 179 -22.53 12.32 -12.45
CA PRO A 179 -23.44 12.99 -11.52
C PRO A 179 -23.55 14.50 -11.76
#